data_AF-A0A368F7Z6-F1
#
_entry.id   AF-A0A368F7Z6-F1
#
_cell.length_a   1.000
_cell.length_b   1.000
_cell.length_c   1.000
_cell.angle_alpha   90.00
_cell.angle_beta   90.00
_cell.angle_gamma   90.00
#
_symmetry.space_group_name_H-M   'P 1'
#
loop_
_entity.id
_entity.type
_entity.pdbx_description
1 polymer ?
#
loop_
_entity_poly.entity_id
_entity_poly.type
_entity_poly.pdbx_seq_one_letter_code
_entity_poly.pdbx_strand_id
1 'polypeptide(L)'
;MAHNFRKNLISKCIRDSGTGEFDADLLNEVMNGTSDIDVVRLRTYAWRHTIPSVHRLQMYKYMLGISGAYPETRGVVEQHRRDEAMVLLRCLITTRSTECKMVNDEVTEPGPDSDDIVKMILLANNRLTDNFTKDVQTMVISAIVKQVQAVCRCDWVDTFCIARSLYSMLNETFDERAVRGAIKEVRKPTLK
;
A
#
# COMPACT_ATOMS: atom_id res chain seq x y z
N MET A 1 14.69 28.98 -6.90
CA MET A 1 14.14 29.11 -5.52
C MET A 1 13.45 27.84 -4.99
N ALA A 2 12.72 27.04 -5.79
CA ALA A 2 12.01 25.83 -5.32
C ALA A 2 12.90 24.72 -4.72
N HIS A 3 14.15 24.58 -5.18
CA HIS A 3 15.07 23.54 -4.71
C HIS A 3 15.47 23.72 -3.23
N ASN A 4 15.47 24.96 -2.73
CA ASN A 4 15.79 25.28 -1.34
C ASN A 4 14.58 25.06 -0.42
N PHE A 5 13.34 25.22 -0.94
CA PHE A 5 12.12 24.91 -0.18
C PHE A 5 11.99 23.41 0.06
N ARG A 6 12.21 22.58 -0.98
CA ARG A 6 12.15 21.12 -0.84
C ARG A 6 13.23 20.60 0.12
N LYS A 7 14.47 21.07 0.01
CA LYS A 7 15.54 20.73 0.97
C LYS A 7 15.24 21.21 2.38
N ASN A 8 14.74 22.42 2.58
CA ASN A 8 14.38 22.93 3.90
C ASN A 8 13.16 22.23 4.51
N LEU A 9 12.17 21.85 3.70
CA LEU A 9 11.00 21.10 4.15
C LEU A 9 11.43 19.68 4.57
N ILE A 10 12.20 18.99 3.72
CA ILE A 10 12.75 17.66 4.03
C ILE A 10 13.65 17.71 5.28
N SER A 11 14.52 18.71 5.39
CA SER A 11 15.40 18.91 6.56
C SER A 11 14.64 19.30 7.84
N LYS A 12 13.48 19.97 7.73
CA LYS A 12 12.63 20.26 8.89
C LYS A 12 11.74 19.08 9.30
N CYS A 13 11.32 18.25 8.35
CA CYS A 13 10.51 17.07 8.62
C CYS A 13 11.36 15.89 9.13
N ILE A 14 12.58 15.75 8.64
CA ILE A 14 13.55 14.76 9.14
C ILE A 14 14.37 15.43 10.24
N ARG A 15 13.82 15.51 11.45
CA ARG A 15 14.67 15.76 12.63
C ARG A 15 15.45 14.48 12.89
N ASP A 16 16.77 14.58 12.80
CA ASP A 16 17.67 13.54 13.29
C ASP A 16 17.27 13.19 14.74
N SER A 17 16.92 11.92 14.90
CA SER A 17 16.81 11.14 16.15
C SER A 17 16.99 11.94 17.43
N GLY A 18 15.93 12.62 17.86
CA GLY A 18 15.81 13.27 19.17
C GLY A 18 14.93 12.42 20.08
N THR A 19 15.58 11.60 20.89
CA THR A 19 15.06 10.69 21.92
C THR A 19 14.04 11.32 22.89
N GLY A 20 13.00 10.55 23.23
CA GLY A 20 12.21 10.66 24.46
C GLY A 20 11.29 9.45 24.57
N GLU A 21 11.11 8.88 25.76
CA GLU A 21 10.32 7.66 26.09
C GLU A 21 9.01 7.47 25.30
N PHE A 22 8.40 8.58 24.88
CA PHE A 22 7.18 8.65 24.08
C PHE A 22 7.18 7.88 22.74
N ASP A 23 8.34 7.70 22.10
CA ASP A 23 8.46 6.98 20.82
C ASP A 23 8.56 5.46 21.02
N ALA A 24 9.17 5.02 22.12
CA ALA A 24 9.29 3.60 22.45
C ALA A 24 7.93 3.01 22.82
N ASP A 25 7.11 3.74 23.59
CA ASP A 25 5.78 3.30 23.99
C ASP A 25 4.85 3.13 22.78
N LEU A 26 4.86 4.07 21.82
CA LEU A 26 4.06 3.94 20.60
C LEU A 26 4.50 2.73 19.76
N LEU A 27 5.81 2.51 19.60
CA LEU A 27 6.32 1.35 18.88
C LEU A 27 6.00 0.04 19.62
N ASN A 28 6.06 0.04 20.95
CA ASN A 28 5.64 -1.07 21.79
C ASN A 28 4.14 -1.34 21.70
N GLU A 29 3.29 -0.32 21.67
CA GLU A 29 1.84 -0.44 21.43
C GLU A 29 1.56 -1.11 20.07
N VAL A 30 2.24 -0.65 19.01
CA VAL A 30 2.14 -1.25 17.66
C VAL A 30 2.61 -2.71 17.64
N MET A 31 3.64 -3.05 18.42
CA MET A 31 4.20 -4.40 18.50
C MET A 31 3.35 -5.36 19.35
N ASN A 32 2.78 -4.86 20.45
CA ASN A 32 2.08 -5.70 21.40
C ASN A 32 0.69 -6.09 20.89
N GLY A 33 0.08 -5.28 20.02
CA GLY A 33 -1.18 -5.65 19.36
C GLY A 33 -2.36 -5.88 20.33
N THR A 34 -2.24 -5.45 21.59
CA THR A 34 -3.21 -5.65 22.66
C THR A 34 -3.86 -4.35 23.15
N SER A 35 -3.29 -3.19 22.82
CA SER A 35 -3.83 -1.86 23.14
C SER A 35 -4.52 -1.25 21.94
N ASP A 36 -5.39 -0.27 22.16
CA ASP A 36 -5.91 0.61 21.11
C ASP A 36 -4.78 1.38 20.44
N ILE A 37 -4.89 1.59 19.13
CA ILE A 37 -3.91 2.37 18.36
C ILE A 37 -4.47 3.76 18.11
N ASP A 38 -3.78 4.77 18.65
CA ASP A 38 -4.00 6.17 18.25
C ASP A 38 -3.38 6.42 16.87
N VAL A 39 -4.22 6.33 15.84
CA VAL A 39 -3.82 6.55 14.44
C VAL A 39 -3.34 7.99 14.19
N VAL A 40 -3.84 8.97 14.95
CA VAL A 40 -3.42 10.38 14.80
C VAL A 40 -1.99 10.55 15.32
N ARG A 41 -1.69 9.96 16.48
CA ARG A 41 -0.33 9.91 17.03
C ARG A 41 0.62 9.17 16.08
N LEU A 42 0.17 8.05 15.50
CA LEU A 42 0.93 7.26 14.54
C LEU A 42 1.31 8.05 13.28
N ARG A 43 0.36 8.79 12.69
CA ARG A 43 0.61 9.66 11.53
C ARG A 43 1.56 10.80 11.88
N THR A 44 1.40 11.39 13.06
CA THR A 44 2.27 12.46 13.55
C THR A 44 3.71 11.97 13.70
N TYR A 45 3.90 10.75 14.22
CA TYR A 45 5.21 10.11 14.29
C TYR A 45 5.79 9.87 12.90
N ALA A 46 5.04 9.25 11.98
CA ALA A 46 5.48 8.98 10.61
C ALA A 46 5.85 10.25 9.82
N TRP A 47 5.24 11.40 10.17
CA TRP A 47 5.57 12.69 9.58
C TRP A 47 6.92 13.26 10.06
N ARG A 48 7.29 12.98 11.32
CA ARG A 48 8.47 13.55 11.99
C ARG A 48 9.69 12.62 11.96
N HIS A 49 9.46 11.33 11.79
CA HIS A 49 10.47 10.29 11.96
C HIS A 49 10.46 9.29 10.81
N THR A 50 11.61 8.69 10.56
CA THR A 50 11.69 7.56 9.64
C THR A 50 11.13 6.32 10.31
N ILE A 51 10.16 5.66 9.67
CA ILE A 51 9.59 4.41 10.20
C ILE A 51 10.63 3.28 10.09
N PRO A 52 10.99 2.63 11.22
CA PRO A 52 11.87 1.47 11.21
C PRO A 52 11.30 0.35 10.35
N SER A 53 12.16 -0.34 9.58
CA SER A 53 11.72 -1.35 8.61
C SER A 53 10.85 -2.46 9.23
N VAL A 54 11.14 -2.84 10.48
CA VAL A 54 10.40 -3.87 11.22
C VAL A 54 8.95 -3.48 11.54
N HIS A 55 8.64 -2.18 11.61
CA HIS A 55 7.30 -1.69 11.95
C HIS A 55 6.53 -1.15 10.74
N ARG A 56 7.17 -0.99 9.57
CA ARG A 56 6.55 -0.36 8.39
C ARG A 56 5.23 -1.00 7.99
N LEU A 57 5.22 -2.34 7.89
CA LEU A 57 4.04 -3.07 7.48
C LEU A 57 2.86 -2.78 8.41
N GLN A 58 3.06 -3.00 9.71
CA GLN A 58 2.00 -2.82 10.70
C GLN A 58 1.54 -1.36 10.81
N MET A 59 2.48 -0.42 10.79
CA MET A 59 2.15 1.00 10.81
C MET A 59 1.35 1.43 9.58
N TYR A 60 1.73 0.97 8.38
CA TYR A 60 0.96 1.27 7.17
C TYR A 60 -0.43 0.64 7.21
N LYS A 61 -0.57 -0.60 7.72
CA LYS A 61 -1.89 -1.23 7.90
C LYS A 61 -2.81 -0.38 8.79
N TYR A 62 -2.31 0.18 9.88
CA TYR A 62 -3.10 1.08 10.73
C TYR A 62 -3.38 2.44 10.08
N MET A 63 -2.36 3.10 9.54
CA MET A 63 -2.51 4.45 8.96
C MET A 63 -3.46 4.48 7.76
N LEU A 64 -3.49 3.40 6.97
CA LEU A 64 -4.34 3.19 5.80
C LEU A 64 -5.70 2.56 6.14
N GLY A 65 -5.98 2.24 7.42
CA GLY A 65 -7.25 1.63 7.83
C GLY A 65 -7.47 0.20 7.34
N ILE A 66 -6.39 -0.52 7.04
CA ILE A 66 -6.41 -1.93 6.61
C ILE A 66 -6.57 -2.85 7.84
N SER A 67 -5.94 -2.49 8.96
CA SER A 67 -6.10 -3.18 10.25
C SER A 67 -6.97 -2.35 11.20
N GLY A 68 -7.73 -3.04 12.05
CA GLY A 68 -8.57 -2.40 13.07
C GLY A 68 -7.73 -1.69 14.13
N ALA A 69 -8.06 -0.43 14.42
CA ALA A 69 -7.39 0.34 15.48
C ALA A 69 -7.63 -0.25 16.87
N TYR A 70 -8.72 -1.01 17.06
CA TYR A 70 -9.11 -1.61 18.33
C TYR A 70 -8.86 -3.12 18.36
N PRO A 71 -8.22 -3.67 19.40
CA PRO A 71 -7.85 -5.09 19.50
C PRO A 71 -8.99 -6.06 19.19
N GLU A 72 -10.18 -5.80 19.71
CA GLU A 72 -11.38 -6.63 19.58
C GLU A 72 -11.89 -6.74 18.14
N THR A 73 -11.57 -5.76 17.29
CA THR A 73 -11.98 -5.76 15.87
C THR A 73 -10.90 -6.27 14.92
N ARG A 74 -9.63 -6.35 15.35
CA ARG A 74 -8.48 -6.64 14.47
C ARG A 74 -8.63 -7.95 13.72
N GLY A 75 -8.95 -9.03 14.42
CA GLY A 75 -9.08 -10.35 13.80
C GLY A 75 -10.19 -10.40 12.76
N VAL A 76 -11.33 -9.76 13.05
CA VAL A 76 -12.48 -9.71 12.13
C VAL A 76 -12.13 -8.88 10.88
N VAL A 77 -11.53 -7.71 11.06
CA VAL A 77 -11.10 -6.85 9.95
C VAL A 77 -10.06 -7.56 9.09
N GLU A 78 -9.06 -8.18 9.71
CA GLU A 78 -8.02 -8.89 8.99
C GLU A 78 -8.59 -10.06 8.18
N GLN A 79 -9.51 -10.83 8.76
CA GLN A 79 -10.17 -11.92 8.05
C GLN A 79 -11.00 -11.40 6.86
N HIS A 80 -11.78 -10.34 7.05
CA HIS A 80 -12.57 -9.74 5.97
C HIS A 80 -11.68 -9.26 4.81
N ARG A 81 -10.49 -8.71 5.10
CA ARG A 81 -9.52 -8.30 4.07
C ARG A 81 -8.95 -9.48 3.29
N ARG A 82 -8.67 -10.60 3.98
CA ARG A 82 -8.27 -11.85 3.32
C ARG A 82 -9.39 -12.39 2.44
N ASP A 83 -10.61 -12.46 2.97
CA ASP A 83 -11.77 -12.98 2.23
C ASP A 83 -12.04 -12.17 0.97
N GLU A 84 -12.02 -10.83 1.07
CA GLU A 84 -12.13 -9.92 -0.07
C GLU A 84 -11.07 -10.19 -1.14
N ALA A 85 -9.81 -10.32 -0.74
CA ALA A 85 -8.70 -10.61 -1.64
C ALA A 85 -8.87 -11.98 -2.31
N MET A 86 -9.26 -13.01 -1.55
CA MET A 86 -9.50 -14.35 -2.07
C MET A 86 -10.65 -14.40 -3.07
N VAL A 87 -11.75 -13.68 -2.83
CA VAL A 87 -12.87 -13.58 -3.76
C VAL A 87 -12.43 -12.97 -5.09
N LEU A 88 -11.67 -11.86 -5.05
CA LEU A 88 -11.15 -11.22 -6.26
C LEU A 88 -10.21 -12.13 -7.05
N LEU A 89 -9.32 -12.84 -6.37
CA LEU A 89 -8.43 -13.81 -7.01
C LEU A 89 -9.23 -14.93 -7.69
N ARG A 90 -10.21 -15.51 -6.99
CA ARG A 90 -11.10 -16.54 -7.55
C ARG A 90 -11.87 -16.04 -8.77
N CYS A 91 -12.30 -14.78 -8.76
CA CYS A 91 -12.91 -14.15 -9.94
C CYS A 91 -11.93 -14.13 -11.13
N LEU A 92 -10.69 -13.68 -10.93
CA LEU A 92 -9.69 -13.67 -12.01
C LEU A 92 -9.39 -15.06 -12.58
N ILE A 93 -9.30 -16.07 -11.70
CA ILE A 93 -9.05 -17.47 -12.09
C ILE A 93 -10.23 -17.96 -12.95
N THR A 94 -11.45 -17.73 -12.48
CA THR A 94 -12.67 -18.17 -13.16
C THR A 94 -12.84 -17.49 -14.52
N THR A 95 -12.47 -16.21 -14.64
CA THR A 95 -12.52 -15.45 -15.90
C THR A 95 -11.30 -15.69 -16.80
N ARG A 96 -10.38 -16.61 -16.42
CA ARG A 96 -9.12 -16.88 -17.14
C ARG A 96 -8.29 -15.62 -17.38
N SER A 97 -8.38 -14.66 -16.45
CA SER A 97 -7.63 -13.41 -16.48
C SER A 97 -6.26 -13.54 -15.80
N THR A 98 -5.94 -14.70 -15.23
CA THR A 98 -4.64 -15.08 -14.64
C THR A 98 -4.23 -16.47 -15.14
N GLU A 99 -2.91 -16.73 -15.18
CA GLU A 99 -2.30 -18.03 -15.45
C GLU A 99 -2.10 -18.82 -14.14
N CYS A 100 -3.14 -19.00 -13.34
CA CYS A 100 -3.06 -19.88 -12.17
C CYS A 100 -3.00 -21.36 -12.62
N LYS A 101 -1.99 -22.09 -12.14
CA LYS A 101 -1.92 -23.55 -12.29
C LYS A 101 -2.79 -24.19 -11.23
N MET A 102 -4.02 -24.54 -11.60
CA MET A 102 -4.87 -25.38 -10.75
C MET A 102 -4.24 -26.76 -10.59
N VAL A 103 -3.90 -27.14 -9.36
CA VAL A 103 -3.44 -28.49 -9.02
C VAL A 103 -4.40 -29.08 -7.98
N ASN A 104 -5.12 -30.14 -8.37
CA ASN A 104 -5.83 -31.09 -7.49
C ASN A 104 -6.91 -30.56 -6.53
N ASP A 105 -7.77 -29.61 -6.91
CA ASP A 105 -8.95 -29.17 -6.12
C ASP A 105 -8.68 -28.78 -4.64
N GLU A 106 -7.41 -28.69 -4.25
CA GLU A 106 -6.89 -28.21 -2.97
C GLU A 106 -5.96 -27.03 -3.28
N VAL A 107 -6.22 -25.89 -2.62
CA VAL A 107 -5.47 -24.65 -2.83
C VAL A 107 -4.12 -24.73 -2.14
N THR A 108 -3.19 -25.48 -2.73
CA THR A 108 -1.75 -25.27 -2.55
C THR A 108 -1.22 -24.55 -3.79
N GLU A 109 -1.90 -23.50 -4.22
CA GLU A 109 -1.43 -22.65 -5.31
C GLU A 109 -0.38 -21.66 -4.78
N PRO A 110 0.73 -21.44 -5.51
CA PRO A 110 1.53 -20.25 -5.27
C PRO A 110 0.61 -19.02 -5.41
N GLY A 111 0.70 -18.10 -4.46
CA GLY A 111 -0.14 -16.90 -4.47
C GLY A 111 0.00 -16.09 -5.78
N PRO A 112 -0.94 -15.16 -6.03
CA PRO A 112 -0.94 -14.36 -7.26
C PRO A 112 0.38 -13.63 -7.46
N ASP A 113 0.78 -13.48 -8.71
CA ASP A 113 1.92 -12.66 -9.05
C ASP A 113 1.58 -11.16 -8.98
N SER A 114 2.54 -10.30 -9.31
CA SER A 114 2.35 -8.85 -9.22
C SER A 114 1.35 -8.32 -10.25
N ASP A 115 1.26 -8.93 -11.43
CA ASP A 115 0.33 -8.51 -12.47
C ASP A 115 -1.09 -8.94 -12.11
N ASP A 116 -1.25 -10.09 -11.46
CA ASP A 116 -2.54 -10.53 -10.92
C ASP A 116 -3.02 -9.59 -9.81
N ILE A 117 -2.15 -9.14 -8.91
CA ILE A 117 -2.51 -8.12 -7.91
C ILE A 117 -2.97 -6.82 -8.59
N VAL A 118 -2.31 -6.39 -9.68
CA VAL A 118 -2.76 -5.22 -10.46
C VAL A 118 -4.16 -5.44 -11.03
N LYS A 119 -4.42 -6.60 -11.62
CA LYS A 119 -5.76 -6.95 -12.15
C LYS A 119 -6.80 -7.01 -11.04
N MET A 120 -6.46 -7.52 -9.86
CA MET A 120 -7.36 -7.54 -8.70
C MET A 120 -7.75 -6.12 -8.28
N ILE A 121 -6.80 -5.18 -8.26
CA ILE A 121 -7.07 -3.77 -7.94
C ILE A 121 -7.95 -3.14 -9.02
N LEU A 122 -7.67 -3.39 -10.30
CA LEU A 122 -8.52 -2.92 -11.40
C LEU A 122 -9.93 -3.49 -11.32
N LEU A 123 -10.06 -4.79 -11.03
CA LEU A 123 -11.34 -5.49 -10.88
C LEU A 123 -12.15 -4.91 -9.72
N ALA A 124 -11.52 -4.71 -8.55
CA ALA A 124 -12.16 -4.11 -7.39
C ALA A 124 -12.66 -2.67 -7.62
N ASN A 125 -12.11 -1.99 -8.63
CA ASN A 125 -12.52 -0.65 -9.04
C ASN A 125 -13.44 -0.65 -10.27
N ASN A 126 -13.89 -1.83 -10.75
CA ASN A 126 -14.69 -1.99 -11.98
C ASN A 126 -14.01 -1.41 -13.23
N ARG A 127 -12.68 -1.54 -13.32
CA ARG A 127 -11.85 -1.00 -14.41
C ARG A 127 -11.04 -2.06 -15.15
N LEU A 128 -11.19 -3.34 -14.81
CA LEU A 128 -10.53 -4.41 -15.53
C LEU A 128 -11.15 -4.55 -16.92
N THR A 129 -10.33 -4.39 -17.97
CA THR A 129 -10.72 -4.50 -19.37
C THR A 129 -9.68 -5.30 -20.15
N ASP A 130 -10.05 -5.85 -21.29
CA ASP A 130 -9.16 -6.71 -22.11
C ASP A 130 -7.88 -5.98 -22.59
N ASN A 131 -7.89 -4.64 -22.64
CA ASN A 131 -6.77 -3.81 -23.08
C ASN A 131 -6.04 -3.07 -21.92
N PHE A 132 -6.12 -3.59 -20.70
CA PHE A 132 -5.59 -2.90 -19.50
C PHE A 132 -4.10 -2.54 -19.58
N THR A 133 -3.28 -3.26 -20.35
CA THR A 133 -1.82 -3.06 -20.46
C THR A 133 -1.40 -1.70 -21.03
N LYS A 134 -2.29 -0.98 -21.73
CA LYS A 134 -2.01 0.33 -22.34
C LYS A 134 -2.47 1.53 -21.50
N ASP A 135 -3.14 1.27 -20.38
CA ASP A 135 -3.72 2.34 -19.56
C ASP A 135 -2.67 2.94 -18.60
N VAL A 136 -2.73 4.26 -18.42
CA VAL A 136 -1.89 4.99 -17.46
C VAL A 136 -2.17 4.51 -16.04
N GLN A 137 -3.41 4.16 -15.74
CA GLN A 137 -3.79 3.68 -14.41
C GLN A 137 -3.13 2.34 -14.10
N THR A 138 -3.10 1.40 -15.05
CA THR A 138 -2.38 0.14 -14.91
C THR A 138 -0.90 0.36 -14.62
N MET A 139 -0.24 1.30 -15.31
CA MET A 139 1.15 1.65 -15.03
C MET A 139 1.34 2.21 -13.61
N VAL A 140 0.43 3.07 -13.15
CA VAL A 140 0.46 3.64 -11.80
C VAL A 140 0.28 2.54 -10.75
N ILE A 141 -0.73 1.69 -10.90
CA ILE A 141 -1.01 0.58 -9.98
C ILE A 141 0.19 -0.38 -9.94
N SER A 142 0.74 -0.76 -11.09
CA SER A 142 1.93 -1.64 -11.17
C SER A 142 3.14 -1.04 -10.46
N ALA A 143 3.38 0.27 -10.60
CA ALA A 143 4.45 0.96 -9.89
C ALA A 143 4.23 0.95 -8.37
N ILE A 144 2.98 1.17 -7.91
CA ILE A 144 2.61 1.11 -6.49
C ILE A 144 2.85 -0.30 -5.95
N VAL A 145 2.36 -1.34 -6.62
CA VAL A 145 2.51 -2.75 -6.19
C VAL A 145 3.99 -3.10 -6.02
N LYS A 146 4.83 -2.79 -7.02
CA LYS A 146 6.28 -3.03 -6.95
C LYS A 146 6.94 -2.28 -5.80
N GLN A 147 6.55 -1.03 -5.57
CA GLN A 147 7.09 -0.22 -4.48
C GLN A 147 6.68 -0.76 -3.11
N VAL A 148 5.44 -1.22 -2.95
CA VAL A 148 4.94 -1.83 -1.71
C VAL A 148 5.72 -3.11 -1.40
N GLN A 149 5.90 -4.00 -2.38
CA GLN A 149 6.69 -5.23 -2.19
C GLN A 149 8.13 -4.92 -1.77
N ALA A 150 8.76 -3.93 -2.41
CA ALA A 150 10.14 -3.53 -2.10
C ALA A 150 10.29 -2.93 -0.69
N VAL A 151 9.31 -2.13 -0.23
CA VAL A 151 9.38 -1.40 1.04
C VAL A 151 8.92 -2.25 2.22
N CYS A 152 7.84 -3.00 2.05
CA CYS A 152 7.15 -3.72 3.12
C CYS A 152 7.58 -5.18 3.24
N ARG A 153 8.05 -5.82 2.15
CA ARG A 153 8.40 -7.25 2.11
C ARG A 153 7.33 -8.14 2.74
N CYS A 154 6.07 -7.90 2.37
CA CYS A 154 4.90 -8.56 2.93
C CYS A 154 4.33 -9.63 1.97
N ASP A 155 3.37 -10.41 2.46
CA ASP A 155 2.62 -11.34 1.62
C ASP A 155 1.76 -10.62 0.56
N TRP A 156 1.16 -11.39 -0.33
CA TRP A 156 0.37 -10.87 -1.44
C TRP A 156 -0.94 -10.20 -1.01
N VAL A 157 -1.55 -10.62 0.10
CA VAL A 157 -2.79 -10.02 0.62
C VAL A 157 -2.48 -8.64 1.17
N ASP A 158 -1.45 -8.53 2.01
CA ASP A 158 -1.01 -7.24 2.53
C ASP A 158 -0.52 -6.32 1.38
N THR A 159 0.16 -6.89 0.38
CA THR A 159 0.55 -6.14 -0.83
C THR A 159 -0.68 -5.59 -1.55
N PHE A 160 -1.69 -6.43 -1.79
CA PHE A 160 -2.96 -6.03 -2.41
C PHE A 160 -3.67 -4.93 -1.63
N CYS A 161 -3.87 -5.12 -0.31
CA CYS A 161 -4.59 -4.17 0.52
C CYS A 161 -3.89 -2.81 0.60
N ILE A 162 -2.55 -2.80 0.78
CA ILE A 162 -1.77 -1.55 0.84
C ILE A 162 -1.78 -0.86 -0.51
N ALA A 163 -1.48 -1.59 -1.59
CA ALA A 163 -1.44 -1.00 -2.93
C ALA A 163 -2.80 -0.44 -3.35
N ARG A 164 -3.90 -1.15 -3.06
CA ARG A 164 -5.26 -0.66 -3.32
C ARG A 164 -5.58 0.60 -2.53
N SER A 165 -5.25 0.64 -1.24
CA SER A 165 -5.52 1.80 -0.39
C SER A 165 -4.73 3.02 -0.85
N LEU A 166 -3.44 2.85 -1.19
CA LEU A 166 -2.62 3.92 -1.75
C LEU A 166 -3.16 4.43 -3.09
N TYR A 167 -3.60 3.53 -3.97
CA TYR A 167 -4.22 3.88 -5.24
C TYR A 167 -5.54 4.64 -5.06
N SER A 168 -6.39 4.23 -4.12
CA SER A 168 -7.64 4.94 -3.78
C SER A 168 -7.34 6.35 -3.30
N MET A 169 -6.40 6.52 -2.36
CA MET A 169 -6.00 7.85 -1.87
C MET A 169 -5.47 8.73 -3.00
N LEU A 170 -4.67 8.18 -3.92
CA LEU A 170 -4.16 8.95 -5.06
C LEU A 170 -5.29 9.43 -5.97
N ASN A 171 -6.28 8.58 -6.25
CA ASN A 171 -7.42 8.95 -7.08
C ASN A 171 -8.39 9.92 -6.40
N GLU A 172 -8.54 9.83 -5.08
CA GLU A 172 -9.37 10.76 -4.29
C GLU A 172 -8.70 12.13 -4.12
N THR A 173 -7.37 12.15 -4.01
CA THR A 173 -6.61 13.39 -3.72
C THR A 173 -6.18 14.13 -4.99
N PHE A 174 -5.94 13.41 -6.10
CA PHE A 174 -5.37 13.98 -7.31
C PHE A 174 -6.21 13.65 -8.55
N ASP A 175 -6.52 14.69 -9.32
CA ASP A 175 -7.12 14.53 -10.64
C ASP A 175 -6.17 13.79 -11.60
N GLU A 176 -6.74 13.00 -12.52
CA GLU A 176 -5.98 12.24 -13.51
C GLU A 176 -5.01 13.10 -14.33
N ARG A 177 -5.40 14.36 -14.60
CA ARG A 177 -4.55 15.34 -15.30
C ARG A 177 -3.29 15.69 -14.51
N ALA A 178 -3.40 15.84 -13.19
CA ALA A 178 -2.28 16.14 -12.32
C ALA A 178 -1.31 14.96 -12.25
N VAL A 179 -1.84 13.74 -12.09
CA VAL A 179 -1.03 12.50 -12.09
C VAL A 179 -0.31 12.32 -13.43
N ARG A 180 -1.02 12.48 -14.56
CA ARG A 180 -0.42 12.38 -15.89
C ARG A 180 0.63 13.46 -16.15
N GLY A 181 0.39 14.67 -15.65
CA GLY A 181 1.36 15.77 -15.68
C GLY A 181 2.65 15.42 -14.95
N ALA A 182 2.54 14.95 -13.71
CA ALA A 182 3.69 14.54 -12.90
C ALA A 182 4.49 13.40 -13.57
N ILE A 183 3.82 12.38 -14.12
CA ILE A 183 4.50 11.29 -14.84
C ILE A 183 5.29 11.82 -16.05
N LYS A 184 4.72 12.77 -16.80
CA LYS A 184 5.41 13.40 -17.94
C LYS A 184 6.63 14.22 -17.49
N GLU A 185 6.53 14.94 -16.37
CA GLU A 185 7.65 15.70 -15.82
C GLU A 185 8.79 14.81 -15.35
N VAL A 186 8.47 13.70 -14.65
CA VAL A 186 9.48 12.74 -14.18
C VAL A 186 10.13 11.97 -15.33
N ARG A 187 9.38 11.67 -16.41
CA ARG A 187 9.92 10.98 -17.59
C ARG A 187 10.73 11.89 -18.54
N LYS A 188 10.58 13.21 -18.47
CA LYS A 188 11.49 14.10 -19.19
C LYS A 188 12.84 13.99 -18.48
N PRO A 189 13.90 13.47 -19.12
CA PRO A 189 15.22 13.57 -18.53
C PRO A 189 15.47 15.05 -18.33
N THR A 190 15.84 15.44 -17.12
CA THR A 190 16.52 16.70 -16.88
C THR A 190 17.76 16.72 -17.76
N LEU A 191 17.61 17.24 -18.98
CA LEU A 191 18.70 17.79 -19.77
C LEU A 191 19.21 18.98 -18.96
N LYS A 192 20.21 18.72 -18.14
CA LYS A 192 21.15 19.70 -17.61
C LYS A 192 22.54 19.15 -17.83
#